data_AF-A0A392TY97-F1
#
_entry.id   AF-A0A392TY97-F1
#
_cell.length_a   1.000
_cell.length_b   1.000
_cell.length_c   1.000
_cell.angle_alpha   90.00
_cell.angle_beta   90.00
_cell.angle_gamma   90.00
#
_symmetry.space_group_name_H-M   'P 1'
#
loop_
_entity.id
_entity.type
_entity.pdbx_description
1 polymer ?
#
loop_
_entity_poly.entity_id
_entity_poly.type
_entity_poly.pdbx_seq_one_letter_code
_entity_poly.pdbx_strand_id
1 'polypeptide(L)' 'MMASSSFLPTEEVEVESITVPNWLELPKDITANILQRLDTFEIVTSGCLVCPLWWNICKDPLMWRTIRMTDFR' A
#
# COMPACT_ATOMS: atom_id res chain seq x y z
N MET A 1 17.76 19.07 52.60
CA MET A 1 17.15 20.01 51.64
C MET A 1 17.84 19.77 50.31
N MET A 2 17.12 19.30 49.30
CA MET A 2 17.69 19.01 47.97
C MET A 2 17.91 20.32 47.20
N ALA A 3 19.02 20.43 46.48
CA ALA A 3 19.25 21.45 45.47
C ALA A 3 19.50 20.78 44.12
N SER A 4 18.77 21.27 43.13
CA SER A 4 18.51 20.69 41.81
C SER A 4 19.76 20.39 40.99
N SER A 5 19.78 19.19 40.38
CA SER A 5 20.58 18.95 39.18
C SER A 5 19.69 19.22 37.97
N SER A 6 20.06 20.21 37.17
CA SER A 6 19.32 20.65 35.99
C SER A 6 19.28 19.52 34.95
N PHE A 7 18.08 18.97 34.70
CA PHE A 7 17.85 18.15 33.52
C PHE A 7 17.97 19.06 32.29
N LEU A 8 18.98 18.82 31.47
CA LEU A 8 19.05 19.39 30.13
C LEU A 8 17.82 18.92 29.34
N PRO A 9 17.22 19.78 28.50
CA PRO A 9 16.24 19.32 27.53
C PRO A 9 16.98 18.34 26.61
N THR A 10 16.56 17.08 26.63
CA THR A 10 16.85 16.18 25.52
C THR A 10 16.23 16.82 24.29
N GLU A 11 17.05 17.21 23.31
CA GLU A 11 16.53 17.46 21.97
C GLU A 11 15.74 16.22 21.57
N GLU A 12 14.42 16.36 21.59
CA GLU A 12 13.50 15.43 20.99
C GLU A 12 13.89 15.40 19.51
N VAL A 13 14.73 14.44 19.11
CA VAL A 13 14.91 14.15 17.70
C VAL A 13 13.53 13.76 17.22
N GLU A 14 12.89 14.69 16.51
CA GLU A 14 11.66 14.49 15.76
C GLU A 14 12.01 13.41 14.73
N VAL A 15 11.88 12.15 15.15
CA VAL A 15 11.81 11.02 14.24
C VAL A 15 10.60 11.34 13.39
N GLU A 16 10.84 11.92 12.22
CA GLU A 16 9.91 11.82 11.10
C GLU A 16 9.69 10.33 10.91
N SER A 17 8.68 9.81 11.60
CA SER A 17 8.24 8.45 11.44
C SER A 17 7.87 8.36 9.98
N ILE A 18 8.63 7.57 9.21
CA ILE A 18 8.23 7.21 7.86
C ILE A 18 6.90 6.48 8.03
N THR A 19 5.80 7.21 7.91
CA THR A 19 4.46 6.67 8.02
C THR A 19 4.25 5.88 6.75
N VAL A 20 4.47 4.56 6.82
CA VAL A 20 4.19 3.68 5.69
C VAL A 20 2.69 3.78 5.41
N PRO A 21 2.28 4.22 4.20
CA PRO A 21 0.87 4.36 3.87
C PRO A 21 0.17 3.01 4.03
N ASN A 22 -0.94 3.00 4.76
CA ASN A 22 -1.73 1.79 4.89
C ASN A 22 -2.51 1.54 3.60
N TRP A 23 -1.99 0.68 2.73
CA TRP A 23 -2.62 0.34 1.45
C TRP A 23 -4.01 -0.29 1.59
N LEU A 24 -4.38 -0.81 2.77
CA LEU A 24 -5.69 -1.37 3.05
C LEU A 24 -6.76 -0.31 3.32
N GLU A 25 -6.36 0.92 3.64
CA GLU A 25 -7.29 2.04 3.87
C GLU A 25 -7.68 2.75 2.57
N LEU A 26 -7.06 2.41 1.44
CA LEU A 26 -7.45 2.97 0.16
C LEU A 26 -8.89 2.55 -0.21
N PRO A 27 -9.67 3.48 -0.80
CA PRO A 27 -10.93 3.14 -1.42
C PRO A 27 -10.77 2.06 -2.49
N LYS A 28 -11.73 1.14 -2.56
CA LYS A 28 -11.69 -0.04 -3.46
C LYS A 28 -11.53 0.32 -4.93
N ASP A 29 -12.18 1.41 -5.36
CA ASP A 29 -12.11 1.93 -6.72
C ASP A 29 -10.71 2.43 -7.07
N ILE A 30 -10.01 3.05 -6.11
CA ILE A 30 -8.62 3.48 -6.30
C ILE A 30 -7.70 2.26 -6.37
N THR A 31 -7.87 1.28 -5.47
CA THR A 31 -7.12 0.01 -5.54
C THR A 31 -7.36 -0.71 -6.87
N ALA A 32 -8.61 -0.78 -7.35
CA ALA A 32 -8.93 -1.36 -8.65
C ALA A 32 -8.26 -0.60 -9.80
N ASN A 33 -8.26 0.74 -9.77
CA ASN A 33 -7.59 1.55 -10.78
C ASN A 33 -6.08 1.31 -10.82
N ILE A 34 -5.43 1.17 -9.64
CA ILE A 34 -4.01 0.81 -9.55
C ILE A 34 -3.76 -0.55 -10.18
N LEU A 35 -4.55 -1.56 -9.81
CA LEU A 35 -4.42 -2.91 -10.36
C LEU A 35 -4.60 -2.92 -11.89
N GLN A 36 -5.54 -2.14 -12.44
CA GLN A 36 -5.80 -2.07 -13.90
C GLN A 36 -4.65 -1.45 -14.72
N ARG A 37 -3.67 -0.84 -14.05
CA ARG A 37 -2.48 -0.27 -14.68
C ARG A 37 -1.31 -1.25 -14.71
N LEU A 38 -1.39 -2.35 -13.97
CA LEU A 38 -0.41 -3.43 -14.01
C LEU A 38 -0.60 -4.30 -15.26
N ASP A 39 0.42 -5.09 -15.61
CA ASP A 39 0.27 -6.11 -16.65
C ASP A 39 -0.68 -7.22 -16.17
N THR A 40 -1.47 -7.77 -17.08
CA THR A 40 -2.44 -8.84 -16.76
C THR A 40 -1.75 -10.02 -16.08
N PHE A 41 -0.55 -10.39 -16.52
CA PHE A 41 0.24 -11.45 -15.91
C PHE A 41 0.63 -11.14 -14.46
N GLU A 42 1.05 -9.90 -14.18
CA GLU A 42 1.41 -9.46 -12.84
C GLU A 42 0.20 -9.46 -11.90
N ILE A 43 -0.98 -9.04 -12.40
CA ILE A 43 -2.21 -9.08 -11.62
C ILE A 43 -2.54 -10.53 -11.20
N VAL A 44 -2.54 -11.47 -12.15
CA VAL A 44 -2.96 -12.86 -11.85
C VAL A 44 -1.92 -13.66 -11.06
N THR A 45 -0.63 -13.36 -11.21
CA THR A 45 0.45 -14.10 -10.52
C THR A 45 0.88 -13.49 -9.19
N SER A 46 0.65 -12.19 -8.98
CA SER A 46 1.09 -11.48 -7.78
C SER A 46 -0.06 -10.69 -7.14
N GLY A 47 -0.67 -9.75 -7.89
CA GLY A 47 -1.65 -8.81 -7.34
C GLY A 47 -2.82 -9.49 -6.63
N CYS A 48 -3.42 -10.51 -7.23
CA CYS A 48 -4.54 -11.22 -6.62
C CYS A 48 -4.12 -12.03 -5.37
N LEU A 49 -2.82 -12.35 -5.19
CA LEU A 49 -2.31 -13.14 -4.06
C LEU A 49 -1.87 -12.29 -2.85
N VAL A 50 -1.89 -10.96 -2.95
CA VAL A 50 -1.40 -10.06 -1.88
C VAL A 50 -2.25 -10.17 -0.61
N CYS A 51 -3.56 -9.98 -0.73
CA CYS A 51 -4.48 -10.03 0.40
C CYS A 51 -5.94 -10.30 -0.04
N PRO A 52 -6.84 -10.67 0.88
CA PRO A 52 -8.24 -10.94 0.55
C PRO A 52 -8.98 -9.76 -0.12
N LEU A 53 -8.61 -8.51 0.23
CA LEU A 53 -9.20 -7.32 -0.40
C LEU A 53 -8.88 -7.26 -1.89
N TRP A 54 -7.61 -7.43 -2.25
CA TRP A 54 -7.15 -7.41 -3.65
C TRP A 54 -7.69 -8.62 -4.43
N TRP A 55 -7.70 -9.79 -3.81
CA TRP A 55 -8.36 -10.98 -4.35
C TRP A 55 -9.84 -10.74 -4.66
N ASN A 56 -10.55 -10.06 -3.77
CA ASN A 56 -11.97 -9.74 -3.98
C ASN A 56 -12.18 -8.74 -5.12
N ILE A 57 -11.28 -7.76 -5.28
CA ILE A 57 -11.31 -6.83 -6.42
C ILE A 57 -11.04 -7.58 -7.73
N CYS A 58 -10.04 -8.47 -7.75
CA CYS A 58 -9.75 -9.32 -8.92
C CYS A 58 -10.92 -10.20 -9.36
N LYS A 59 -11.88 -10.53 -8.48
CA LYS A 59 -13.05 -11.34 -8.82
C LYS A 59 -14.16 -10.55 -9.51
N ASP A 60 -14.10 -9.22 -9.50
CA ASP A 60 -15.08 -8.39 -10.18
C ASP A 60 -14.85 -8.46 -11.72
N PRO A 61 -15.85 -8.85 -12.53
CA PRO A 61 -15.74 -8.80 -13.99
C PRO A 61 -15.35 -7.43 -14.54
N LEU A 62 -15.71 -6.34 -13.85
CA LEU A 62 -15.35 -4.97 -14.21
C LEU A 62 -13.83 -4.74 -14.19
N MET A 63 -13.11 -5.47 -13.35
CA MET A 63 -11.66 -5.42 -13.25
C MET A 63 -10.99 -5.77 -14.58
N TRP A 64 -11.58 -6.72 -15.32
CA TRP A 64 -11.04 -7.29 -16.55
C TRP A 64 -11.69 -6.75 -17.82
N ARG A 65 -12.39 -5.60 -17.74
CA ARG A 65 -12.95 -4.92 -18.93
C ARG A 65 -11.88 -4.55 -19.96
N THR A 66 -10.66 -4.26 -19.49
CA THR A 66 -9.50 -3.96 -20.32
C THR A 66 -8.36 -4.87 -19.91
N ILE A 67 -7.98 -5.79 -20.79
CA ILE A 67 -6.87 -6.72 -20.57
C ILE A 67 -5.68 -6.24 -21.39
N ARG A 68 -4.59 -5.89 -20.72
CA ARG A 68 -3.31 -5.59 -21.35
C ARG A 68 -2.42 -6.81 -21.22
N MET A 69 -2.28 -7.55 -22.32
CA MET A 69 -1.24 -8.57 -22.48
C MET A 69 -0.11 -7.91 -23.24
N THR A 70 0.87 -7.36 -22.52
CA THR A 70 2.11 -6.91 -23.16
C THR A 70 3.11 -8.05 -23.21
N ASP A 71 3.92 -8.05 -24.27
CA ASP A 71 4.61 -9.22 -24.81
C ASP A 71 5.38 -10.05 -23.76
N PHE A 72 5.22 -11.37 -23.84
CA PHE A 72 5.96 -12.35 -23.05
C PHE A 72 7.42 -12.36 -23.52
N ARG A 73 8.25 -11.49 -22.96
CA ARG A 73 9.70 -11.53 -23.19
C ARG A 73 10.35 -12.71 -22.47
#